data_AF-A0A133PCG3-F1
#
_entry.id   AF-A0A133PCG3-F1
#
_cell.length_a   1.000
_cell.length_b   1.000
_cell.length_c   1.000
_cell.angle_alpha   90.00
_cell.angle_beta   90.00
_cell.angle_gamma   90.00
#
_symmetry.space_group_name_H-M   'P 1'
#
loop_
_entity.id
_entity.type
_entity.pdbx_description
1 polymer ?
#
loop_
_entity_poly.entity_id
_entity_poly.type
_entity_poly.pdbx_seq_one_letter_code
_entity_poly.pdbx_strand_id
1 'polypeptide(L)'
;MFLTFIIFTGIAVFAVLMYQDYLKEKEEIKQYGNFLKGTNVTLDEFIEERDKMDKKFSENDVLWAIYNKRLLNSFFKKEFWMYRATLYDMLKLLHKEKNNREELRYCLKILYYDLSGADKKTPKKLLMIVPDLYKRIIKLKEYFNENMIDDCFKIKFPFHYCNKEIFSNIVNDIFLEENLSIILNKYLDKMKKEPKKAQPIDYTDIINGTWEDDD
;
A
#
# COMPACT_ATOMS: atom_id res chain seq x y z
N MET A 1 -48.22 0.26 35.84
CA MET A 1 -47.65 1.62 36.02
C MET A 1 -46.13 1.60 36.12
N PHE A 2 -45.51 0.71 36.93
CA PHE A 2 -44.05 0.58 37.01
C PHE A 2 -43.36 0.11 35.70
N LEU A 3 -43.94 -0.88 35.01
CA LEU A 3 -43.35 -1.43 33.78
C LEU A 3 -43.31 -0.40 32.63
N THR A 4 -44.38 0.37 32.45
CA THR A 4 -44.45 1.44 31.46
C THR A 4 -43.48 2.59 31.75
N PHE A 5 -43.26 2.91 33.03
CA PHE A 5 -42.27 3.91 33.43
C PHE A 5 -40.84 3.47 33.10
N ILE A 6 -40.49 2.21 33.40
CA ILE A 6 -39.17 1.62 33.08
C ILE A 6 -38.91 1.65 31.56
N ILE A 7 -39.89 1.22 30.75
CA ILE A 7 -39.79 1.23 29.29
C ILE A 7 -39.60 2.66 28.77
N PHE A 8 -40.36 3.62 29.27
CA PHE A 8 -40.26 5.03 28.85
C PHE A 8 -38.90 5.64 29.21
N THR A 9 -38.41 5.38 30.44
CA THR A 9 -37.08 5.83 30.86
C THR A 9 -35.96 5.18 30.05
N GLY A 10 -36.10 3.89 29.71
CA GLY A 10 -35.12 3.18 28.88
C GLY A 10 -35.03 3.76 27.46
N ILE A 11 -36.18 4.04 26.83
CA ILE A 11 -36.23 4.68 25.50
C ILE A 11 -35.63 6.08 25.55
N ALA A 12 -35.93 6.87 26.60
CA ALA A 12 -35.38 8.22 26.74
C ALA A 12 -33.86 8.21 26.91
N VAL A 13 -33.31 7.33 27.75
CA VAL A 13 -31.85 7.17 27.91
C VAL A 13 -31.20 6.74 26.60
N PHE A 14 -31.78 5.77 25.90
CA PHE A 14 -31.27 5.32 24.60
C PHE A 14 -31.26 6.44 23.55
N ALA A 15 -32.34 7.23 23.47
CA ALA A 15 -32.42 8.37 22.56
C ALA A 15 -31.37 9.45 22.87
N VAL A 16 -31.08 9.72 24.15
CA VAL A 16 -30.03 10.66 24.57
C VAL A 16 -28.65 10.15 24.17
N LEU A 17 -28.35 8.87 24.39
CA LEU A 17 -27.07 8.27 24.00
C LEU A 17 -26.87 8.36 22.49
N MET A 18 -27.88 7.98 21.68
CA MET A 18 -27.78 8.09 20.22
C MET A 18 -27.59 9.54 19.75
N TYR A 19 -28.23 10.51 20.41
CA TYR A 19 -28.05 11.92 20.07
C TYR A 19 -26.65 12.43 20.42
N GLN A 20 -26.09 11.98 21.55
CA GLN A 20 -24.70 12.29 21.93
C GLN A 20 -23.70 11.69 20.95
N ASP A 21 -23.88 10.43 20.55
CA ASP A 21 -23.04 9.77 19.55
C ASP A 21 -23.10 10.49 18.20
N TYR A 22 -24.30 10.89 17.76
CA TYR A 22 -24.51 11.68 16.54
C TYR A 22 -23.78 13.04 16.57
N LEU A 23 -23.84 13.75 17.71
CA LEU A 23 -23.14 15.03 17.86
C LEU A 23 -21.62 14.85 17.82
N LYS A 24 -21.11 13.81 18.50
CA LYS A 24 -19.69 13.45 18.49
C LYS A 24 -19.20 13.15 17.07
N GLU A 25 -19.93 12.30 16.34
CA GLU A 25 -19.60 11.96 14.95
C GLU A 25 -19.54 13.22 14.06
N LYS A 26 -20.51 14.13 14.20
CA LYS A 26 -20.49 15.40 13.45
C LYS A 26 -19.29 16.28 13.76
N GLU A 27 -18.86 16.33 15.02
CA GLU A 27 -17.68 17.07 15.42
C GLU A 27 -16.40 16.45 14.84
N GLU A 28 -16.29 15.13 14.87
CA GLU A 28 -15.16 14.39 14.31
C GLU A 28 -15.09 14.50 12.77
N ILE A 29 -16.22 14.42 12.07
CA ILE A 29 -16.30 14.70 10.62
C ILE A 29 -15.80 16.11 10.32
N LYS A 30 -16.26 17.10 11.09
CA LYS A 30 -15.87 18.50 10.91
C LYS A 30 -14.38 18.69 11.16
N GLN A 31 -13.82 18.00 12.14
CA GLN A 31 -12.43 18.11 12.52
C GLN A 31 -11.49 17.40 11.53
N TYR A 32 -11.77 16.14 11.20
CA TYR A 32 -10.82 15.29 10.46
C TYR A 32 -11.19 15.05 9.00
N GLY A 33 -12.42 15.33 8.58
CA GLY A 33 -12.89 15.03 7.22
C GLY A 33 -12.03 15.69 6.12
N ASN A 34 -11.58 16.93 6.35
CA ASN A 34 -10.68 17.61 5.43
C ASN A 34 -9.25 17.03 5.46
N PHE A 35 -8.76 16.64 6.64
CA PHE A 35 -7.43 16.05 6.80
C PHE A 35 -7.32 14.70 6.08
N LEU A 36 -8.35 13.85 6.21
CA LEU A 36 -8.41 12.52 5.59
C LEU A 36 -8.67 12.58 4.08
N LYS A 37 -9.00 13.75 3.52
CA LYS A 37 -9.24 13.90 2.09
C LYS A 37 -8.01 13.50 1.28
N GLY A 38 -8.19 12.56 0.36
CA GLY A 38 -7.13 12.01 -0.47
C GLY A 38 -6.29 10.91 0.21
N THR A 39 -6.71 10.45 1.39
CA THR A 39 -6.27 9.17 1.97
C THR A 39 -7.30 8.08 1.65
N ASN A 40 -6.93 6.82 1.86
CA ASN A 40 -7.85 5.67 1.82
C ASN A 40 -8.21 5.17 3.23
N VAL A 41 -8.09 6.04 4.23
CA VAL A 41 -8.42 5.75 5.63
C VAL A 41 -9.81 6.31 5.91
N THR A 42 -10.68 5.49 6.49
CA THR A 42 -12.02 5.94 6.88
C THR A 42 -11.95 6.75 8.17
N LEU A 43 -12.96 7.57 8.42
CA LEU A 43 -13.03 8.33 9.67
C LEU A 43 -13.06 7.39 10.89
N ASP A 44 -13.83 6.31 10.82
CA ASP A 44 -13.95 5.32 11.90
C ASP A 44 -12.61 4.65 12.20
N GLU A 45 -11.88 4.21 11.18
CA GLU A 45 -10.56 3.59 11.35
C GLU A 45 -9.55 4.59 11.93
N PHE A 46 -9.63 5.85 11.51
CA PHE A 46 -8.79 6.91 12.06
C PHE A 46 -9.07 7.17 13.54
N ILE A 47 -10.35 7.32 13.92
CA ILE A 47 -10.77 7.53 15.31
C ILE A 47 -10.39 6.32 16.17
N GLU A 48 -10.67 5.11 15.70
CA GLU A 48 -10.37 3.88 16.43
C GLU A 48 -8.87 3.75 16.72
N GLU A 49 -8.01 4.13 15.76
CA GLU A 49 -6.57 4.12 15.98
C GLU A 49 -6.09 5.28 16.87
N ARG A 50 -6.60 6.49 16.63
CA ARG A 50 -6.28 7.69 17.43
C ARG A 50 -6.60 7.46 18.91
N ASP A 51 -7.75 6.86 19.21
CA ASP A 51 -8.21 6.65 20.59
C ASP A 51 -7.35 5.63 21.36
N LYS A 52 -6.55 4.82 20.65
CA LYS A 52 -5.54 3.93 21.25
C LYS A 52 -4.20 4.62 21.51
N MET A 53 -4.00 5.81 20.97
CA MET A 53 -2.72 6.54 21.01
C MET A 53 -2.76 7.70 22.02
N ASP A 54 -1.59 8.06 22.53
CA ASP A 54 -1.43 9.25 23.38
C ASP A 54 -1.73 10.52 22.56
N LYS A 55 -2.46 11.48 23.15
CA LYS A 55 -2.87 12.75 22.50
C LYS A 55 -1.69 13.61 22.01
N LYS A 56 -0.46 13.33 22.44
CA LYS A 56 0.75 14.01 21.94
C LYS A 56 1.09 13.65 20.48
N PHE A 57 0.59 12.53 19.97
CA PHE A 57 0.85 12.10 18.60
C PHE A 57 0.03 12.93 17.60
N SER A 58 0.65 13.26 16.48
CA SER A 58 0.01 14.02 15.41
C SER A 58 -0.97 13.16 14.62
N GLU A 59 -1.83 13.81 13.83
CA GLU A 59 -2.75 13.12 12.92
C GLU A 59 -2.00 12.26 11.88
N ASN A 60 -0.83 12.71 11.44
CA ASN A 60 0.05 11.92 10.57
C ASN A 60 0.61 10.68 11.28
N ASP A 61 0.94 10.77 12.57
CA ASP A 61 1.40 9.60 13.33
C ASP A 61 0.31 8.52 13.42
N VAL A 62 -0.95 8.93 13.52
CA VAL A 62 -2.11 8.02 13.46
C VAL A 62 -2.20 7.36 12.07
N LEU A 63 -2.07 8.12 10.99
CA LEU A 63 -2.01 7.54 9.62
C LEU A 63 -0.84 6.54 9.47
N TRP A 64 0.34 6.87 9.99
CA TRP A 64 1.48 5.96 10.01
C TRP A 64 1.17 4.67 10.77
N ALA A 65 0.53 4.76 11.94
CA ALA A 65 0.12 3.59 12.71
C ALA A 65 -0.84 2.69 11.90
N ILE A 66 -1.85 3.27 11.26
CA ILE A 66 -2.80 2.55 10.40
C ILE A 66 -2.10 1.87 9.23
N TYR A 67 -1.28 2.62 8.48
CA TYR A 67 -0.57 2.06 7.33
C TYR A 67 0.43 0.99 7.73
N ASN A 68 1.14 1.13 8.85
CA ASN A 68 2.03 0.09 9.36
C ASN A 68 1.26 -1.20 9.68
N LYS A 69 0.08 -1.10 10.31
CA LYS A 69 -0.78 -2.28 10.56
C LYS A 69 -1.24 -2.93 9.26
N ARG A 70 -1.73 -2.14 8.29
CA ARG A 70 -2.16 -2.65 6.97
C ARG A 70 -1.01 -3.32 6.22
N LEU A 71 0.18 -2.72 6.24
CA LEU A 71 1.38 -3.24 5.57
C LEU A 71 1.80 -4.60 6.15
N LEU A 72 1.84 -4.72 7.48
CA LEU A 72 2.14 -5.99 8.16
C LEU A 72 1.07 -7.04 7.88
N ASN A 73 -0.21 -6.69 8.03
CA ASN A 73 -1.32 -7.62 7.81
C ASN A 73 -1.33 -8.17 6.38
N SER A 74 -1.21 -7.30 5.38
CA SER A 74 -1.18 -7.69 3.96
C SER A 74 0.05 -8.56 3.66
N PHE A 75 1.21 -8.26 4.23
CA PHE A 75 2.40 -9.08 4.07
C PHE A 75 2.21 -10.50 4.64
N PHE A 76 1.72 -10.62 5.88
CA PHE A 76 1.50 -11.93 6.51
C PHE A 76 0.40 -12.75 5.84
N LYS A 77 -0.66 -12.11 5.36
CA LYS A 77 -1.72 -12.75 4.56
C LYS A 77 -1.32 -13.06 3.12
N LYS A 78 -0.13 -12.63 2.67
CA LYS A 78 0.37 -12.74 1.29
C LYS A 78 -0.51 -12.01 0.27
N GLU A 79 -1.20 -10.96 0.71
CA GLU A 79 -2.01 -10.06 -0.13
C GLU A 79 -1.10 -8.96 -0.70
N PHE A 80 -0.18 -9.33 -1.59
CA PHE A 80 0.91 -8.42 -1.95
C PHE A 80 0.48 -7.21 -2.80
N TRP A 81 -0.61 -7.33 -3.56
CA TRP A 81 -1.27 -6.18 -4.16
C TRP A 81 -1.64 -5.10 -3.11
N MET A 82 -2.24 -5.52 -2.00
CA MET A 82 -2.63 -4.63 -0.90
C MET A 82 -1.41 -4.06 -0.18
N TYR A 83 -0.35 -4.86 -0.05
CA TYR A 83 0.96 -4.41 0.45
C TYR A 83 1.53 -3.27 -0.42
N ARG A 84 1.54 -3.44 -1.75
CA ARG A 84 2.02 -2.41 -2.68
C ARG A 84 1.15 -1.16 -2.69
N ALA A 85 -0.17 -1.31 -2.56
CA ALA A 85 -1.09 -0.18 -2.43
C ALA A 85 -0.78 0.62 -1.16
N THR A 86 -0.60 -0.06 -0.03
CA THR A 86 -0.25 0.57 1.25
C THR A 86 1.09 1.31 1.17
N LEU A 87 2.12 0.74 0.52
CA LEU A 87 3.38 1.45 0.27
C LEU A 87 3.16 2.76 -0.51
N TYR A 88 2.22 2.79 -1.45
CA TYR A 88 1.91 4.01 -2.20
C TYR A 88 1.25 5.08 -1.34
N ASP A 89 0.37 4.69 -0.42
CA ASP A 89 -0.28 5.66 0.47
C ASP A 89 0.71 6.24 1.48
N MET A 90 1.63 5.41 1.99
CA MET A 90 2.77 5.88 2.79
C MET A 90 3.69 6.80 1.99
N LEU A 91 3.95 6.50 0.71
CA LEU A 91 4.72 7.37 -0.19
C LEU A 91 4.07 8.75 -0.35
N LYS A 92 2.75 8.82 -0.49
CA LYS A 92 2.01 10.10 -0.56
C LYS A 92 2.13 10.88 0.75
N LEU A 93 2.10 10.18 1.89
CA LEU A 93 2.27 10.82 3.21
C LEU A 93 3.67 11.43 3.35
N LEU A 94 4.72 10.66 3.04
CA LEU A 94 6.11 11.13 3.04
C LEU A 94 6.32 12.37 2.17
N HIS A 95 5.62 12.43 1.04
CA HIS A 95 5.65 13.59 0.14
C HIS A 95 5.04 14.84 0.78
N LYS A 96 3.88 14.69 1.42
CA LYS A 96 3.24 15.79 2.17
C LYS A 96 4.15 16.28 3.30
N GLU A 97 4.88 15.36 3.93
CA GLU A 97 5.84 15.63 5.00
C GLU A 97 7.20 16.18 4.50
N LYS A 98 7.42 16.22 3.18
CA LYS A 98 8.69 16.61 2.54
C LYS A 98 9.88 15.76 2.99
N ASN A 99 9.65 14.51 3.38
CA ASN A 99 10.71 13.58 3.76
C ASN A 99 11.29 12.87 2.52
N ASN A 100 12.03 13.63 1.70
CA ASN A 100 12.50 13.21 0.38
C ASN A 100 13.34 11.91 0.39
N ARG A 101 14.14 11.71 1.43
CA ARG A 101 15.00 10.52 1.56
C ARG A 101 14.18 9.25 1.76
N GLU A 102 13.21 9.30 2.68
CA GLU A 102 12.31 8.16 2.90
C GLU A 102 11.32 8.00 1.76
N GLU A 103 10.89 9.10 1.14
CA GLU A 103 10.08 9.08 -0.09
C GLU A 103 10.77 8.24 -1.19
N LEU A 104 12.07 8.47 -1.43
CA LEU A 104 12.84 7.68 -2.38
C LEU A 104 12.91 6.19 -1.98
N ARG A 105 13.14 5.88 -0.71
CA ARG A 105 13.14 4.48 -0.24
C ARG A 105 11.83 3.77 -0.54
N TYR A 106 10.71 4.46 -0.34
CA TYR A 106 9.39 3.91 -0.67
C TYR A 106 9.19 3.76 -2.17
N CYS A 107 9.67 4.71 -2.98
CA CYS A 107 9.69 4.55 -4.44
C CYS A 107 10.45 3.29 -4.87
N LEU A 108 11.64 3.05 -4.29
CA LEU A 108 12.45 1.88 -4.61
C LEU A 108 11.82 0.57 -4.14
N LYS A 109 11.16 0.54 -2.96
CA LYS A 109 10.40 -0.63 -2.49
C LYS A 109 9.23 -0.96 -3.43
N ILE A 110 8.54 0.06 -3.93
CA ILE A 110 7.46 -0.11 -4.90
C ILE A 110 8.01 -0.61 -6.24
N LEU A 111 9.10 -0.02 -6.74
CA LEU A 111 9.75 -0.47 -7.96
C LEU A 111 10.21 -1.94 -7.83
N TYR A 112 10.80 -2.29 -6.69
CA TYR A 112 11.22 -3.66 -6.39
C TYR A 112 10.04 -4.63 -6.43
N TYR A 113 8.90 -4.23 -5.86
CA TYR A 113 7.66 -4.99 -5.97
C TYR A 113 7.20 -5.12 -7.42
N ASP A 114 7.08 -4.02 -8.16
CA ASP A 114 6.54 -3.99 -9.52
C ASP A 114 7.38 -4.90 -10.46
N LEU A 115 8.68 -5.04 -10.19
CA LEU A 115 9.62 -5.88 -10.93
C LEU A 115 9.78 -7.32 -10.37
N SER A 116 9.17 -7.63 -9.23
CA SER A 116 9.32 -8.95 -8.60
C SER A 116 8.46 -10.03 -9.25
N GLY A 117 7.26 -9.66 -9.72
CA GLY A 117 6.22 -10.63 -10.05
C GLY A 117 5.56 -11.26 -8.80
N ALA A 118 5.60 -10.57 -7.65
CA ALA A 118 5.15 -11.07 -6.35
C ALA A 118 3.70 -11.58 -6.31
N ASP A 119 2.80 -11.02 -7.14
CA ASP A 119 1.42 -11.52 -7.26
C ASP A 119 1.32 -12.87 -7.99
N LYS A 120 2.46 -13.49 -8.36
CA LYS A 120 2.61 -14.78 -9.08
C LYS A 120 1.89 -14.86 -10.43
N LYS A 121 1.15 -13.83 -10.82
CA LYS A 121 0.28 -13.77 -12.00
C LYS A 121 0.74 -12.73 -13.01
N THR A 122 1.86 -12.05 -12.79
CA THR A 122 2.40 -11.08 -13.75
C THR A 122 3.50 -11.74 -14.59
N PRO A 123 3.20 -12.10 -15.85
CA PRO A 123 4.22 -12.47 -16.82
C PRO A 123 5.33 -11.44 -16.90
N LYS A 124 6.56 -11.90 -17.13
CA LYS A 124 7.76 -11.07 -17.30
C LYS A 124 7.55 -10.00 -18.38
N LYS A 125 6.84 -10.35 -19.45
CA LYS A 125 6.49 -9.43 -20.56
C LYS A 125 5.52 -8.30 -20.16
N LEU A 126 4.82 -8.44 -19.05
CA LEU A 126 3.86 -7.46 -18.53
C LEU A 126 4.45 -6.62 -17.39
N LEU A 127 5.71 -6.86 -17.00
CA LEU A 127 6.40 -6.00 -16.05
C LEU A 127 6.46 -4.58 -16.61
N MET A 128 6.18 -3.61 -15.75
CA MET A 128 6.24 -2.20 -16.09
C MET A 128 6.83 -1.40 -14.95
N ILE A 129 7.54 -0.35 -15.30
CA ILE A 129 7.92 0.70 -14.37
C ILE A 129 6.84 1.78 -14.52
N VAL A 130 6.09 2.08 -13.46
CA VAL A 130 5.02 3.07 -13.53
C VAL A 130 5.61 4.45 -13.87
N PRO A 131 5.09 5.17 -14.90
CA PRO A 131 5.69 6.45 -15.32
C PRO A 131 5.76 7.52 -14.22
N ASP A 132 4.75 7.60 -13.35
CA ASP A 132 4.74 8.50 -12.19
C ASP A 132 5.87 8.17 -11.20
N LEU A 133 6.06 6.87 -10.93
CA LEU A 133 7.12 6.38 -10.07
C LEU A 133 8.51 6.68 -10.66
N TYR A 134 8.70 6.44 -11.96
CA TYR A 134 9.93 6.76 -12.68
C TYR A 134 10.31 8.25 -12.54
N LYS A 135 9.37 9.15 -12.83
CA LYS A 135 9.59 10.60 -12.71
C LYS A 135 9.96 11.01 -11.29
N ARG A 136 9.29 10.42 -10.30
CA ARG A 136 9.55 10.70 -8.89
C ARG A 136 10.92 10.20 -8.44
N ILE A 137 11.35 9.01 -8.88
CA ILE A 137 12.69 8.48 -8.60
C ILE A 137 13.78 9.42 -9.15
N ILE A 138 13.63 9.88 -10.40
CA ILE A 138 14.57 10.84 -11.00
C ILE A 138 14.65 12.12 -10.18
N LYS A 139 13.50 12.68 -9.80
CA LYS A 139 13.44 13.92 -9.02
C LYS A 139 14.16 13.80 -7.67
N LEU A 140 14.15 12.60 -7.08
CA LEU A 140 14.72 12.35 -5.76
C LEU A 140 16.13 11.74 -5.80
N LYS A 141 16.75 11.59 -6.98
CA LYS A 141 18.03 10.87 -7.14
C LYS A 141 19.16 11.39 -6.26
N GLU A 142 19.15 12.67 -5.92
CA GLU A 142 20.15 13.30 -5.03
C GLU A 142 20.12 12.75 -3.58
N TYR A 143 19.01 12.15 -3.14
CA TYR A 143 18.86 11.56 -1.80
C TYR A 143 19.26 10.08 -1.76
N PHE A 144 19.70 9.51 -2.88
CA PHE A 144 20.03 8.10 -2.99
C PHE A 144 21.22 7.70 -2.12
N ASN A 145 21.15 6.49 -1.57
CA ASN A 145 22.25 5.83 -0.88
C ASN A 145 22.19 4.34 -1.26
N GLU A 146 23.32 3.71 -1.52
CA GLU A 146 23.42 2.30 -1.92
C GLU A 146 22.69 1.36 -0.95
N ASN A 147 22.71 1.65 0.36
CA ASN A 147 22.00 0.88 1.38
C ASN A 147 20.48 0.82 1.16
N MET A 148 19.90 1.74 0.38
CA MET A 148 18.47 1.72 0.02
C MET A 148 18.14 0.50 -0.86
N ILE A 149 19.07 0.06 -1.70
CA ILE A 149 18.91 -1.16 -2.50
C ILE A 149 18.88 -2.38 -1.58
N ASP A 150 19.78 -2.43 -0.61
CA ASP A 150 19.87 -3.51 0.37
C ASP A 150 18.58 -3.64 1.17
N ASP A 151 17.98 -2.51 1.53
CA ASP A 151 16.72 -2.46 2.25
C ASP A 151 15.53 -3.04 1.47
N CYS A 152 15.51 -2.92 0.14
CA CYS A 152 14.51 -3.57 -0.69
C CYS A 152 14.59 -5.10 -0.57
N PHE A 153 15.80 -5.66 -0.59
CA PHE A 153 16.03 -7.12 -0.56
C PHE A 153 15.91 -7.75 0.83
N LYS A 154 15.69 -6.96 1.90
CA LYS A 154 15.29 -7.49 3.21
C LYS A 154 13.93 -8.18 3.16
N ILE A 155 13.07 -7.78 2.21
CA ILE A 155 11.73 -8.34 2.05
C ILE A 155 11.74 -9.47 1.02
N LYS A 156 11.38 -10.67 1.47
CA LYS A 156 11.35 -11.87 0.61
C LYS A 156 9.94 -12.16 0.11
N PHE A 157 9.61 -11.64 -1.07
CA PHE A 157 8.42 -12.06 -1.81
C PHE A 157 8.54 -13.52 -2.29
N PRO A 158 7.41 -14.18 -2.61
CA PRO A 158 7.41 -15.59 -3.02
C PRO A 158 8.19 -15.87 -4.30
N PHE A 159 8.32 -14.87 -5.16
CA PHE A 159 9.02 -14.94 -6.42
C PHE A 159 9.64 -13.57 -6.76
N HIS A 160 10.74 -13.61 -7.52
CA HIS A 160 11.51 -12.45 -7.93
C HIS A 160 12.16 -12.68 -9.29
N TYR A 161 11.80 -11.87 -10.29
CA TYR A 161 12.49 -11.84 -11.57
C TYR A 161 13.91 -11.27 -11.45
N CYS A 162 14.08 -10.19 -10.69
CA CYS A 162 15.35 -9.50 -10.54
C CYS A 162 16.17 -10.05 -9.37
N ASN A 163 17.47 -10.23 -9.58
CA ASN A 163 18.43 -10.30 -8.47
C ASN A 163 18.88 -8.86 -8.09
N LYS A 164 19.68 -8.74 -7.03
CA LYS A 164 20.16 -7.44 -6.53
C LYS A 164 20.94 -6.65 -7.58
N GLU A 165 21.79 -7.33 -8.35
CA GLU A 165 22.60 -6.71 -9.39
C GLU A 165 21.74 -6.13 -10.53
N ILE A 166 20.81 -6.92 -11.07
CA ILE A 166 19.89 -6.47 -12.14
C ILE A 166 19.04 -5.30 -11.63
N PHE A 167 18.51 -5.40 -10.40
CA PHE A 167 17.71 -4.32 -9.82
C PHE A 167 18.54 -3.04 -9.64
N SER A 168 19.76 -3.15 -9.14
CA SER A 168 20.68 -2.01 -9.00
C SER A 168 20.99 -1.36 -10.35
N ASN A 169 21.21 -2.16 -11.39
CA ASN A 169 21.48 -1.67 -12.73
C ASN A 169 20.26 -0.94 -13.33
N ILE A 170 19.04 -1.46 -13.11
CA ILE A 170 17.80 -0.78 -13.50
C ILE A 170 17.69 0.58 -12.81
N VAL A 171 17.95 0.65 -11.50
CA VAL A 171 17.90 1.92 -10.75
C VAL A 171 18.94 2.91 -11.27
N ASN A 172 20.16 2.45 -11.58
CA ASN A 172 21.20 3.30 -12.17
C ASN A 172 20.78 3.84 -13.55
N ASP A 173 20.21 3.00 -14.42
CA ASP A 173 19.73 3.43 -15.74
C ASP A 173 18.58 4.46 -15.62
N ILE A 174 17.72 4.32 -14.61
CA ILE A 174 16.70 5.35 -14.30
C ILE A 174 17.36 6.68 -13.92
N PHE A 175 18.43 6.67 -13.10
CA PHE A 175 19.14 7.88 -12.71
C PHE A 175 19.91 8.55 -13.85
N LEU A 176 20.33 7.77 -14.84
CA LEU A 176 20.88 8.23 -16.12
C LEU A 176 19.80 8.75 -17.07
N GLU A 177 18.53 8.73 -16.65
CA GLU A 177 17.37 9.21 -17.40
C GLU A 177 17.21 8.49 -18.76
N GLU A 178 17.60 7.21 -18.81
CA GLU A 178 17.35 6.36 -19.98
C GLU A 178 15.83 6.21 -20.23
N ASN A 179 15.45 6.02 -21.50
CA ASN A 179 14.04 5.84 -21.84
C ASN A 179 13.46 4.60 -21.13
N LEU A 180 12.34 4.79 -20.42
CA LEU A 180 11.63 3.75 -19.67
C LEU A 180 11.46 2.42 -20.42
N SER A 181 11.10 2.48 -21.70
CA SER A 181 10.88 1.29 -22.54
C SER A 181 12.19 0.58 -22.89
N ILE A 182 13.29 1.32 -23.00
CA ILE A 182 14.62 0.78 -23.27
C ILE A 182 15.16 0.06 -22.02
N ILE A 183 14.97 0.65 -20.84
CA ILE A 183 15.46 0.09 -19.57
C ILE A 183 14.96 -1.34 -19.38
N LEU A 184 13.64 -1.56 -19.45
CA LEU A 184 13.11 -2.91 -19.21
C LEU A 184 13.59 -3.90 -20.27
N ASN A 185 13.52 -3.54 -21.56
CA ASN A 185 13.96 -4.40 -22.66
C ASN A 185 15.42 -4.86 -22.50
N LYS A 186 16.31 -4.00 -22.00
CA LYS A 186 17.73 -4.31 -21.73
C LYS A 186 17.93 -5.43 -20.70
N TYR A 187 16.99 -5.62 -19.78
CA TYR A 187 17.11 -6.59 -18.68
C TYR A 187 16.16 -7.78 -18.74
N LEU A 188 15.10 -7.75 -19.57
CA LEU A 188 14.12 -8.84 -19.64
C LEU A 188 14.77 -10.22 -19.85
N ASP A 189 15.79 -10.34 -20.69
CA ASP A 189 16.46 -11.63 -20.95
C ASP A 189 17.45 -12.05 -19.84
N LYS A 190 17.90 -11.09 -19.03
CA LYS A 190 18.81 -11.32 -17.90
C LYS A 190 18.05 -11.71 -16.63
N MET A 191 16.77 -11.33 -16.53
CA MET A 191 15.89 -11.69 -15.42
C MET A 191 15.64 -13.21 -15.37
N LYS A 192 15.31 -13.72 -14.17
CA LYS A 192 14.97 -15.14 -13.98
C LYS A 192 13.78 -15.54 -14.87
N LYS A 193 13.74 -16.81 -15.26
CA LYS A 193 12.62 -17.38 -16.01
C LYS A 193 11.34 -17.35 -15.18
N GLU A 194 10.21 -17.18 -15.85
CA GLU A 194 8.88 -17.27 -15.26
C GLU A 194 8.68 -18.65 -14.62
N PRO A 195 8.10 -18.74 -13.41
CA PRO A 195 7.83 -20.02 -12.78
C PRO A 195 6.68 -20.73 -13.51
N LYS A 196 6.75 -22.06 -13.69
CA LYS A 196 5.73 -22.85 -14.41
C LYS A 196 4.29 -22.72 -13.86
N LYS A 197 4.13 -22.28 -12.61
CA LYS A 197 2.83 -22.02 -11.95
C LYS A 197 2.28 -20.61 -12.19
N ALA A 198 3.03 -19.71 -12.84
CA ALA A 198 2.53 -18.42 -13.32
C ALA A 198 1.84 -18.61 -14.68
N GLN A 199 0.82 -19.46 -14.72
CA GLN A 199 -0.05 -19.54 -15.89
C GLN A 199 -0.90 -18.26 -15.89
N PRO A 200 -1.10 -17.60 -17.05
CA PRO A 200 -2.14 -16.59 -17.19
C PRO A 200 -3.46 -17.19 -16.72
N ILE A 201 -4.32 -16.40 -16.08
CA ILE A 201 -5.73 -16.80 -15.97
C ILE A 201 -6.21 -16.95 -17.41
N ASP A 202 -6.51 -18.16 -17.84
CA ASP A 202 -7.19 -18.36 -19.11
C ASP A 202 -8.63 -17.89 -18.91
N TYR A 203 -8.95 -16.73 -19.49
CA TYR A 203 -10.30 -16.19 -19.42
C TYR A 203 -11.32 -17.09 -20.12
N THR A 204 -10.89 -18.06 -20.94
CA THR A 204 -11.80 -19.06 -21.52
C THR A 204 -12.28 -20.10 -20.51
N ASP A 205 -11.51 -20.42 -19.47
CA ASP A 205 -11.94 -21.35 -18.40
C ASP A 205 -13.01 -20.71 -17.50
N ILE A 206 -12.94 -19.39 -17.30
CA ILE A 206 -13.96 -18.61 -16.59
C ILE A 206 -15.27 -18.57 -17.38
N ILE A 207 -15.20 -18.46 -18.71
CA ILE A 207 -16.38 -18.45 -19.59
C ILE A 207 -17.01 -19.85 -19.70
N ASN A 208 -16.20 -20.91 -19.60
CA ASN A 208 -16.63 -22.30 -19.78
C ASN A 208 -16.96 -23.04 -18.47
N GLY A 209 -16.87 -22.39 -17.31
CA GLY A 209 -17.36 -22.92 -16.03
C GLY A 209 -16.66 -24.16 -15.50
N THR A 210 -15.40 -24.41 -15.90
CA THR A 210 -14.62 -25.57 -15.47
C THR A 210 -13.56 -25.17 -14.44
N TRP A 211 -14.03 -24.83 -13.24
CA TRP A 211 -13.16 -24.81 -12.05
C TRP A 211 -13.40 -26.12 -11.31
N GLU A 212 -12.52 -27.10 -11.52
CA GLU A 212 -12.38 -28.22 -10.58
C GLU A 212 -11.47 -27.77 -9.43
N ASP A 213 -12.02 -27.77 -8.22
CA ASP A 213 -11.30 -27.53 -6.98
C ASP A 213 -10.40 -28.75 -6.71
N ASP A 214 -9.10 -28.61 -6.97
CA ASP A 214 -8.10 -29.58 -6.51
C ASP A 214 -7.43 -29.08 -5.22
N ASP A 215 -7.60 -29.87 -4.15
CA ASP A 215 -6.96 -29.79 -2.82
C ASP A 215 -5.40 -29.75 -2.87
#